data_AF-A0A1B0FLM5-F1
#
_entry.id   AF-A0A1B0FLM5-F1
#
_cell.length_a   1.000
_cell.length_b   1.000
_cell.length_c   1.000
_cell.angle_alpha   90.00
_cell.angle_beta   90.00
_cell.angle_gamma   90.00
#
_symmetry.space_group_name_H-M   'P 1'
#
loop_
_entity.id
_entity.type
_entity.pdbx_description
1 polymer ?
#
loop_
_entity_poly.entity_id
_entity_poly.type
_entity_poly.pdbx_seq_one_letter_code
_entity_poly.pdbx_strand_id
1 'polypeptide(L)'
;GTSGIDIDLRRVDIDQCPQRNTPGTTQPLNIFAGTDKCKQRTTMCEALKGLGFRRGSYKCVCRKGYYFPDTGSQHKYFNGSLLEVEYEKLMLGKNSTYNIVNEYECLQCAEGCDYCEDGSPCIAALNWPMRTSILVLACIVIGLLPPAAWFTFRYQQVKVVRAASPALLRVIALGAFLIYCTVSR
;
A
#
# COMPACT_ATOMS: atom_id res chain seq x y z
N GLY A 1 6.77 -5.08 -56.09
CA GLY A 1 8.00 -5.61 -55.48
C GLY A 1 7.78 -5.71 -53.98
N THR A 2 8.08 -6.86 -53.38
CA THR A 2 8.10 -7.01 -51.92
C THR A 2 9.46 -6.54 -51.41
N SER A 3 9.48 -5.55 -50.52
CA SER A 3 10.72 -5.16 -49.84
C SER A 3 10.98 -6.18 -48.74
N GLY A 4 12.11 -6.89 -48.81
CA GLY A 4 12.61 -7.72 -47.71
C GLY A 4 13.35 -6.83 -46.71
N ILE A 5 13.10 -7.03 -45.42
CA ILE A 5 13.83 -6.37 -44.34
C ILE A 5 14.56 -7.46 -43.57
N ASP A 6 15.90 -7.44 -43.62
CA ASP A 6 16.74 -8.31 -42.80
C ASP A 6 16.91 -7.70 -41.41
N ILE A 7 16.43 -8.41 -40.39
CA ILE A 7 16.50 -7.99 -38.99
C ILE A 7 17.48 -8.93 -38.27
N ASP A 8 18.51 -8.39 -37.62
CA ASP A 8 19.38 -9.19 -36.77
C ASP A 8 18.66 -9.52 -35.45
N LEU A 9 18.13 -10.74 -35.36
CA LEU A 9 17.41 -11.27 -34.19
C LEU A 9 18.23 -11.26 -32.88
N ARG A 10 19.56 -11.07 -32.93
CA ARG A 10 20.39 -10.99 -31.71
C ARG A 10 20.35 -9.61 -31.05
N ARG A 11 19.93 -8.58 -31.77
CA ARG A 11 19.94 -7.17 -31.33
C ARG A 11 18.56 -6.59 -31.09
N VAL A 12 17.50 -7.36 -31.35
CA VAL A 12 16.11 -6.91 -31.21
C VAL A 12 15.46 -7.68 -30.06
N ASP A 13 15.14 -6.97 -28.98
CA ASP A 13 14.32 -7.51 -27.89
C ASP A 13 12.83 -7.45 -28.26
N ILE A 14 12.07 -8.43 -27.78
CA ILE A 14 10.61 -8.46 -27.90
C ILE A 14 9.99 -7.92 -26.61
N ASP A 15 9.10 -6.95 -26.71
CA ASP A 15 8.29 -6.49 -25.58
C ASP A 15 6.88 -7.09 -25.68
N GLN A 16 6.57 -8.01 -24.77
CA GLN A 16 5.26 -8.67 -24.72
C GLN A 16 4.25 -7.96 -23.80
N CYS A 17 4.70 -6.94 -23.07
CA CYS A 17 3.85 -6.24 -22.10
C CYS A 17 2.87 -5.30 -22.80
N PRO A 18 1.73 -4.96 -22.18
CA PRO A 18 0.76 -4.05 -22.77
C PRO A 18 1.36 -2.65 -22.95
N GLN A 19 1.21 -2.06 -24.14
CA GLN A 19 1.62 -0.67 -24.38
C GLN A 19 0.74 0.27 -23.56
N ARG A 20 1.36 0.97 -22.61
CA ARG A 20 0.69 2.03 -21.85
C ARG A 20 0.83 3.32 -22.62
N ASN A 21 -0.26 3.74 -23.27
CA ASN A 21 -0.36 5.04 -23.91
C ASN A 21 -0.19 6.13 -22.85
N THR A 22 1.02 6.67 -22.72
CA THR A 22 1.30 7.79 -21.83
C THR A 22 1.11 9.07 -22.65
N PRO A 23 0.25 10.01 -22.21
CA PRO A 23 0.01 11.24 -22.96
C PRO A 23 1.35 11.99 -23.13
N GLY A 24 1.73 12.25 -24.39
CA GLY A 24 2.98 12.93 -24.75
C GLY A 24 4.11 12.04 -25.28
N THR A 25 3.98 10.72 -25.26
CA THR A 25 4.96 9.80 -25.88
C THR A 25 4.37 9.06 -27.08
N THR A 26 4.91 9.32 -28.27
CA THR A 26 4.68 8.52 -29.47
C THR A 26 5.64 7.33 -29.46
N GLN A 27 5.19 6.23 -28.87
CA GLN A 27 5.93 4.97 -28.93
C GLN A 27 5.67 4.29 -30.29
N PRO A 28 6.69 3.68 -30.92
CA PRO A 28 6.49 2.90 -32.12
C PRO A 28 5.49 1.76 -31.84
N LEU A 29 4.75 1.36 -32.87
CA LEU A 29 3.78 0.28 -32.77
C LEU A 29 4.49 -1.01 -32.34
N ASN A 30 4.15 -1.56 -31.17
CA ASN A 30 4.67 -2.83 -30.72
C ASN A 30 3.66 -3.94 -31.03
N ILE A 31 3.93 -4.70 -32.08
CA ILE A 31 3.07 -5.80 -32.53
C ILE A 31 2.99 -6.98 -31.53
N PHE A 32 3.92 -7.06 -30.58
CA PHE A 32 3.97 -8.12 -29.58
C PHE A 32 3.31 -7.73 -28.26
N ALA A 33 2.84 -6.49 -28.13
CA ALA A 33 2.27 -5.97 -26.91
C ALA A 33 1.02 -6.74 -26.47
N GLY A 34 0.89 -6.98 -25.16
CA GLY A 34 -0.24 -7.67 -24.56
C GLY A 34 -0.30 -9.16 -24.86
N THR A 35 0.80 -9.76 -25.33
CA THR A 35 0.92 -11.21 -25.51
C THR A 35 1.44 -11.92 -24.25
N ASP A 36 1.76 -11.20 -23.19
CA ASP A 36 2.19 -11.74 -21.91
C ASP A 36 1.14 -12.68 -21.29
N LYS A 37 1.62 -13.57 -20.41
CA LYS A 37 0.79 -14.51 -19.65
C LYS A 37 0.60 -14.11 -18.19
N CYS A 38 0.85 -12.85 -17.83
CA CYS A 38 0.66 -12.40 -16.46
C CYS A 38 -0.83 -12.47 -16.07
N LYS A 39 -1.11 -12.86 -14.83
CA LYS A 39 -2.48 -12.84 -14.28
C LYS A 39 -2.91 -11.39 -14.04
N GLN A 40 -3.59 -10.80 -15.01
CA GLN A 40 -3.97 -9.38 -15.01
C GLN A 40 -4.83 -8.95 -13.81
N ARG A 41 -5.42 -9.88 -13.06
CA ARG A 41 -6.18 -9.55 -11.84
C ARG A 41 -5.28 -8.96 -10.75
N THR A 42 -4.12 -9.57 -10.52
CA THR A 42 -3.25 -9.29 -9.36
C THR A 42 -1.81 -8.90 -9.75
N THR A 43 -1.42 -9.12 -11.00
CA THR A 43 -0.06 -8.88 -11.50
C THR A 43 -0.02 -7.92 -12.71
N MET A 44 1.13 -7.31 -12.96
CA MET A 44 1.42 -6.47 -14.11
C MET A 44 2.74 -6.90 -14.77
N CYS A 45 2.82 -6.74 -16.09
CA CYS A 45 3.97 -7.13 -16.89
C CYS A 45 5.05 -6.03 -16.91
N GLU A 46 6.31 -6.42 -16.69
CA GLU A 46 7.50 -5.60 -16.93
C GLU A 46 8.46 -6.31 -17.90
N ALA A 47 8.76 -5.66 -19.03
CA ALA A 47 9.64 -6.22 -20.06
C ALA A 47 11.11 -6.21 -19.62
N LEU A 48 11.83 -7.28 -19.99
CA LEU A 48 13.27 -7.43 -19.74
C LEU A 48 14.04 -7.19 -21.04
N LYS A 49 15.05 -6.34 -20.98
CA LYS A 49 15.89 -5.97 -22.14
C LYS A 49 17.20 -6.78 -22.14
N GLY A 50 17.84 -6.89 -23.31
CA GLY A 50 19.14 -7.53 -23.49
C GLY A 50 19.08 -9.06 -23.55
N LEU A 51 17.92 -9.63 -23.86
CA LEU A 51 17.70 -11.07 -23.91
C LEU A 51 17.55 -11.59 -25.35
N GLY A 52 17.48 -10.69 -26.32
CA GLY A 52 17.35 -10.97 -27.74
C GLY A 52 15.92 -11.36 -28.14
N PHE A 53 15.77 -11.84 -29.37
CA PHE A 53 14.48 -12.20 -29.93
C PHE A 53 13.96 -13.53 -29.35
N ARG A 54 13.34 -13.48 -28.16
CA ARG A 54 12.74 -14.64 -27.50
C ARG A 54 11.48 -14.27 -26.71
N ARG A 55 10.53 -15.22 -26.66
CA ARG A 55 9.33 -15.14 -25.81
C ARG A 55 9.70 -15.37 -24.33
N GLY A 56 8.90 -14.83 -23.43
CA GLY A 56 9.12 -14.93 -21.98
C GLY A 56 10.15 -13.94 -21.43
N SER A 57 10.56 -12.94 -22.21
CA SER A 57 11.48 -11.86 -21.80
C SER A 57 10.75 -10.77 -21.01
N TYR A 58 10.01 -11.19 -19.99
CA TYR A 58 9.29 -10.30 -19.08
C TYR A 58 9.20 -10.92 -17.69
N LYS A 59 8.84 -10.12 -16.70
CA LYS A 59 8.49 -10.58 -15.35
C LYS A 59 7.11 -10.05 -14.98
N CYS A 60 6.35 -10.84 -14.24
CA CYS A 60 5.07 -10.42 -13.69
C CYS A 60 5.28 -9.98 -12.25
N VAL A 61 5.14 -8.68 -12.01
CA VAL A 61 5.25 -8.08 -10.66
C VAL A 61 3.85 -7.83 -10.11
N CYS A 62 3.71 -7.77 -8.79
CA CYS A 62 2.40 -7.51 -8.18
C CYS A 62 1.88 -6.10 -8.53
N ARG A 63 0.57 -5.98 -8.72
CA ARG A 63 -0.10 -4.68 -8.85
C ARG A 63 -0.13 -3.97 -7.51
N LYS A 64 -0.37 -2.65 -7.54
CA LYS A 64 -0.66 -1.87 -6.32
C LYS A 64 -1.83 -2.51 -5.56
N GLY A 65 -1.73 -2.56 -4.24
CA GLY A 65 -2.65 -3.26 -3.36
C GLY A 65 -2.46 -4.78 -3.31
N TYR A 66 -1.39 -5.32 -3.92
CA TYR A 66 -1.03 -6.73 -3.85
C TYR A 66 0.46 -6.94 -3.52
N TYR A 67 0.78 -8.05 -2.85
CA TYR A 67 2.14 -8.47 -2.51
C TYR A 67 2.42 -9.91 -2.93
N PHE A 68 3.71 -10.25 -3.04
CA PHE A 68 4.15 -11.55 -3.51
C PHE A 68 3.96 -12.61 -2.41
N PRO A 69 3.37 -13.80 -2.70
CA PRO A 69 3.00 -14.78 -1.67
C PRO A 69 4.17 -15.26 -0.81
N ASP A 70 5.34 -15.50 -1.43
CA ASP A 70 6.55 -15.90 -0.72
C ASP A 70 7.35 -14.67 -0.28
N THR A 71 7.03 -14.17 0.92
CA THR A 71 7.63 -12.97 1.51
C THR A 71 9.13 -13.10 1.77
N GLY A 72 9.66 -14.33 1.87
CA GLY A 72 11.07 -14.61 2.09
C GLY A 72 11.91 -14.69 0.80
N SER A 73 11.28 -14.69 -0.37
CA SER A 73 11.99 -14.75 -1.65
C SER A 73 12.80 -13.46 -1.92
N GLN A 74 14.03 -13.64 -2.40
CA GLN A 74 14.86 -12.54 -2.92
C GLN A 74 14.25 -11.88 -4.17
N HIS A 75 13.46 -12.64 -4.94
CA HIS A 75 12.85 -12.20 -6.18
C HIS A 75 11.32 -12.22 -6.05
N LYS A 76 10.72 -11.04 -5.80
CA LYS A 76 9.27 -10.85 -5.62
C LYS A 76 8.53 -10.69 -6.96
N TYR A 77 8.72 -11.63 -7.89
CA TYR A 77 8.07 -11.62 -9.21
C TYR A 77 7.97 -13.03 -9.80
N PHE A 78 7.02 -13.22 -10.71
CA PHE A 78 6.92 -14.45 -11.49
C PHE A 78 7.71 -14.31 -12.80
N ASN A 79 8.57 -15.28 -13.11
CA ASN A 79 9.37 -15.29 -14.34
C ASN A 79 8.49 -15.55 -15.57
N GLY A 80 8.50 -14.64 -16.54
CA GLY A 80 7.71 -14.77 -17.77
C GLY A 80 8.06 -16.02 -18.58
N SER A 81 9.35 -16.41 -18.61
CA SER A 81 9.78 -17.63 -19.30
C SER A 81 9.14 -18.91 -18.72
N LEU A 82 8.97 -18.99 -17.40
CA LEU A 82 8.29 -20.12 -16.76
C LEU A 82 6.78 -20.10 -17.06
N LEU A 83 6.17 -18.91 -17.00
CA LEU A 83 4.75 -18.75 -17.33
C LEU A 83 4.43 -19.17 -18.77
N GLU A 84 5.28 -18.82 -19.73
CA GLU A 84 5.10 -19.21 -21.14
C GLU A 84 5.14 -20.74 -21.28
N VAL A 85 6.07 -21.43 -20.60
CA VAL A 85 6.17 -22.89 -20.61
C VAL A 85 4.93 -23.55 -19.98
N GLU A 86 4.48 -23.06 -18.82
CA GLU A 86 3.29 -23.61 -18.17
C GLU A 86 2.02 -23.33 -18.97
N TYR A 87 1.92 -22.16 -19.61
CA TYR A 87 0.82 -21.83 -20.50
C TYR A 87 0.82 -22.72 -21.76
N GLU A 88 1.99 -23.00 -22.35
CA GLU A 88 2.11 -23.93 -23.47
C GLU A 88 1.67 -25.34 -23.09
N LYS A 89 2.06 -25.84 -21.91
CA LYS A 89 1.57 -27.13 -21.39
C LYS A 89 0.05 -27.15 -21.30
N LEU A 90 -0.56 -26.08 -20.78
CA LEU A 90 -2.01 -25.95 -20.70
C LEU A 90 -2.66 -26.04 -22.09
N MET A 91 -2.11 -25.33 -23.08
CA MET A 91 -2.62 -25.33 -24.46
C MET A 91 -2.48 -26.69 -25.15
N LEU A 92 -1.45 -27.46 -24.81
CA LEU A 92 -1.24 -28.81 -25.31
C LEU A 92 -2.04 -29.88 -24.55
N GLY A 93 -2.87 -29.50 -23.57
CA GLY A 93 -3.64 -30.44 -22.74
C GLY A 93 -2.76 -31.28 -21.80
N LYS A 94 -1.54 -30.84 -21.50
CA LYS A 94 -0.64 -31.48 -20.54
C LYS A 94 -0.90 -30.95 -19.13
N ASN A 95 -0.38 -31.66 -18.12
CA ASN A 95 -0.42 -31.18 -16.75
C ASN A 95 0.35 -29.85 -16.62
N SER A 96 -0.36 -28.79 -16.21
CA SER A 96 0.14 -27.41 -16.14
C SER A 96 -0.32 -26.77 -14.83
N THR A 97 0.58 -26.03 -14.19
CA THR A 97 0.27 -25.25 -13.00
C THR A 97 -0.42 -23.92 -13.31
N TYR A 98 -0.44 -23.49 -14.58
CA TYR A 98 -0.96 -22.18 -14.97
C TYR A 98 -2.44 -21.97 -14.62
N ASN A 99 -3.26 -23.03 -14.66
CA ASN A 99 -4.70 -22.94 -14.37
C ASN A 99 -5.07 -23.29 -12.92
N ILE A 100 -4.07 -23.50 -12.05
CA ILE A 100 -4.30 -23.74 -10.63
C ILE A 100 -4.72 -22.42 -9.96
N VAL A 101 -5.70 -22.49 -9.06
CA VAL A 101 -6.21 -21.32 -8.32
C VAL A 101 -5.11 -20.77 -7.41
N ASN A 102 -4.96 -19.44 -7.39
CA ASN A 102 -3.93 -18.70 -6.65
C ASN A 102 -2.47 -18.94 -7.11
N GLU A 103 -2.23 -19.73 -8.16
CA GLU A 103 -0.89 -19.88 -8.74
C GLU A 103 -0.60 -18.73 -9.72
N TYR A 104 0.63 -18.20 -9.68
CA TYR A 104 1.05 -17.01 -10.44
C TYR A 104 0.22 -15.75 -10.14
N GLU A 105 -0.47 -15.71 -8.99
CA GLU A 105 -1.23 -14.57 -8.50
C GLU A 105 -0.60 -14.00 -7.23
N CYS A 106 -0.72 -12.69 -7.06
CA CYS A 106 -0.32 -12.02 -5.81
C CYS A 106 -1.47 -11.98 -4.80
N LEU A 107 -1.12 -11.85 -3.51
CA LEU A 107 -2.06 -11.73 -2.40
C LEU A 107 -2.42 -10.26 -2.17
N GLN A 108 -3.63 -9.98 -1.67
CA GLN A 108 -4.09 -8.62 -1.46
C GLN A 108 -3.48 -8.02 -0.18
N CYS A 109 -3.08 -6.75 -0.23
CA CYS A 109 -2.66 -5.98 0.94
C CYS A 109 -3.83 -5.74 1.90
N ALA A 110 -3.50 -5.37 3.15
CA ALA A 110 -4.49 -4.86 4.09
C ALA A 110 -5.23 -3.62 3.54
N GLU A 111 -6.47 -3.41 3.98
CA GLU A 111 -7.29 -2.29 3.53
C GLU A 111 -6.63 -0.93 3.83
N GLY A 112 -6.64 -0.04 2.84
CA GLY A 112 -6.01 1.27 2.93
C GLY A 112 -4.52 1.30 2.60
N CYS A 113 -3.92 0.17 2.20
CA CYS A 113 -2.52 0.08 1.81
C CYS A 113 -2.34 -0.02 0.29
N ASP A 114 -1.58 0.90 -0.30
CA ASP A 114 -1.21 0.86 -1.72
C ASP A 114 -0.05 -0.11 -2.01
N TYR A 115 0.88 -0.24 -1.06
CA TYR A 115 2.04 -1.14 -1.13
C TYR A 115 2.24 -1.81 0.21
N CYS A 116 2.52 -3.10 0.21
CA CYS A 116 2.80 -3.88 1.40
C CYS A 116 3.83 -4.97 1.08
N GLU A 117 4.62 -5.36 2.08
CA GLU A 117 5.55 -6.48 1.94
C GLU A 117 4.88 -7.81 2.31
N ASP A 118 3.88 -7.76 3.19
CA ASP A 118 3.12 -8.86 3.74
C ASP A 118 1.67 -8.42 4.03
N GLY A 119 0.88 -9.32 4.61
CA GLY A 119 -0.51 -9.04 5.01
C GLY A 119 -0.65 -8.16 6.25
N SER A 120 0.43 -7.56 6.75
CA SER A 120 0.37 -6.70 7.93
C SER A 120 -0.32 -5.36 7.61
N PRO A 121 -1.07 -4.77 8.56
CA PRO A 121 -1.70 -3.49 8.35
C PRO A 121 -0.65 -2.36 8.31
N CYS A 122 -0.60 -1.60 7.22
CA CYS A 122 0.32 -0.46 7.07
C CYS A 122 -0.13 0.78 7.86
N ILE A 123 -1.43 0.90 8.13
CA ILE A 123 -1.98 1.91 9.02
C ILE A 123 -1.90 1.32 10.42
N ALA A 124 -1.51 2.14 11.40
CA ALA A 124 -1.57 1.76 12.81
C ALA A 124 -2.95 1.16 13.07
N ALA A 125 -2.98 -0.18 13.25
CA ALA A 125 -4.21 -0.90 13.53
C ALA A 125 -4.93 -0.12 14.61
N LEU A 126 -6.19 0.23 14.36
CA LEU A 126 -7.03 1.02 15.24
C LEU A 126 -6.94 0.43 16.65
N ASN A 127 -6.01 0.94 17.47
CA ASN A 127 -5.74 0.42 18.79
C ASN A 127 -6.84 0.98 19.68
N TRP A 128 -7.99 0.30 19.65
CA TRP A 128 -9.07 0.46 20.61
C TRP A 128 -8.55 0.70 22.03
N PRO A 129 -7.55 -0.04 22.57
CA PRO A 129 -7.02 0.22 23.91
C PRO A 129 -6.32 1.57 24.07
N MET A 130 -5.64 2.08 23.04
CA MET A 130 -5.01 3.40 23.11
C MET A 130 -6.03 4.53 22.97
N ARG A 131 -7.04 4.35 22.11
CA ARG A 131 -8.10 5.35 21.96
C ARG A 131 -8.99 5.40 23.20
N THR A 132 -9.32 4.25 23.80
CA THR A 132 -10.07 4.20 25.07
C THR A 132 -9.26 4.73 26.22
N SER A 133 -7.95 4.45 26.31
CA SER A 133 -7.12 4.99 27.39
C SER A 133 -7.01 6.52 27.34
N ILE A 134 -6.82 7.09 26.15
CA ILE A 134 -6.81 8.56 25.96
C ILE A 134 -8.17 9.17 26.33
N LEU A 135 -9.28 8.53 25.93
CA LEU A 135 -10.63 9.01 26.21
C LEU A 135 -10.98 8.93 27.70
N VAL A 136 -10.58 7.85 28.39
CA VAL A 136 -10.75 7.70 29.84
C VAL A 136 -9.94 8.75 30.61
N LEU A 137 -8.66 8.96 30.24
CA LEU A 137 -7.83 10.00 30.85
C LEU A 137 -8.43 11.40 30.63
N ALA A 138 -8.92 11.69 29.42
CA ALA A 138 -9.58 12.97 29.12
C ALA A 138 -10.85 13.17 29.97
N CYS A 139 -11.71 12.15 30.08
CA CYS A 139 -12.92 12.20 30.91
C CYS A 139 -12.62 12.43 32.39
N ILE A 140 -11.58 11.80 32.94
CA ILE A 140 -11.15 12.00 34.33
C ILE A 140 -10.74 13.46 34.55
N VAL A 141 -9.92 14.03 33.65
CA VAL A 141 -9.48 15.42 33.75
C VAL A 141 -10.67 16.39 33.66
N ILE A 142 -11.58 16.16 32.69
CA ILE A 142 -12.80 16.97 32.55
C ILE A 142 -13.69 16.87 33.80
N GLY A 143 -13.77 15.71 34.45
CA GLY A 143 -14.53 15.54 35.70
C GLY A 143 -13.90 16.23 36.91
N LEU A 144 -12.57 16.32 36.97
CA LEU A 144 -11.83 16.94 38.08
C LEU A 144 -11.74 18.47 37.99
N LEU A 145 -11.82 19.05 36.79
CA LEU A 145 -11.74 20.49 36.57
C LEU A 145 -12.89 21.30 37.24
N PRO A 146 -14.18 20.94 37.14
CA PRO A 146 -15.27 21.68 37.76
C PRO A 146 -15.26 21.69 39.29
N PRO A 147 -15.03 20.56 40.00
CA PRO A 147 -14.85 20.56 41.45
C PRO A 147 -13.67 21.42 41.90
N ALA A 148 -12.54 21.36 41.20
CA ALA A 148 -11.38 22.21 41.49
C ALA A 148 -11.68 23.70 41.25
N ALA A 149 -12.39 24.04 40.17
CA ALA A 149 -12.86 25.40 39.89
C ALA A 149 -13.86 25.89 40.95
N TRP A 150 -14.81 25.05 41.36
CA TRP A 150 -15.78 25.36 42.41
C TRP A 150 -15.10 25.56 43.77
N PHE A 151 -14.18 24.67 44.14
CA PHE A 151 -13.40 24.76 45.37
C PHE A 151 -12.56 26.03 45.40
N THR A 152 -11.82 26.32 44.32
CA THR A 152 -11.03 27.56 44.20
C THR A 152 -11.91 28.80 44.19
N PHE A 153 -13.16 28.74 43.70
CA PHE A 153 -14.12 29.83 43.81
C PHE A 153 -14.67 30.01 45.23
N ARG A 154 -14.98 28.92 45.93
CA ARG A 154 -15.58 28.96 47.26
C ARG A 154 -14.60 29.36 48.37
N TYR A 155 -13.32 29.02 48.20
CA TYR A 155 -12.25 29.29 49.17
C TYR A 155 -11.32 30.43 48.75
N GLN A 156 -11.75 31.37 47.88
CA GLN A 156 -10.94 32.53 47.44
C GLN A 156 -10.40 33.40 48.59
N GLN A 157 -10.95 33.27 49.79
CA GLN A 157 -10.59 34.06 50.97
C GLN A 157 -9.42 33.45 51.79
N VAL A 158 -8.98 32.21 51.51
CA VAL A 158 -7.85 31.61 52.24
C VAL A 158 -6.51 32.11 51.68
N LYS A 159 -5.60 32.51 52.56
CA LYS A 159 -4.32 33.16 52.20
C LYS A 159 -3.48 32.34 51.20
N VAL A 160 -3.56 31.01 51.28
CA VAL A 160 -2.83 30.07 50.41
C VAL A 160 -3.31 30.16 48.95
N VAL A 161 -4.62 30.27 48.70
CA VAL A 161 -5.19 30.34 47.33
C VAL A 161 -5.00 31.74 46.73
N ARG A 162 -5.00 32.78 47.57
CA ARG A 162 -4.77 34.16 47.16
C ARG A 162 -3.33 34.40 46.68
N ALA A 163 -2.35 33.66 47.21
CA ALA A 163 -0.96 33.70 46.78
C ALA A 163 -0.74 33.10 45.37
N ALA A 164 -1.60 32.17 44.94
CA ALA A 164 -1.44 31.43 43.69
C ALA A 164 -2.03 32.13 42.44
N SER A 165 -2.48 33.38 42.54
CA SER A 165 -3.15 34.15 41.46
C SER A 165 -4.35 33.40 40.83
N PRO A 166 -5.57 33.61 41.35
CA PRO A 166 -6.79 32.94 40.87
C PRO A 166 -7.09 33.16 39.37
N ALA A 167 -6.54 34.22 38.76
CA ALA A 167 -6.69 34.49 37.34
C ALA A 167 -5.90 33.49 36.47
N LEU A 168 -4.68 33.13 36.90
CA LEU A 168 -3.80 32.22 36.16
C LEU A 168 -4.35 30.79 36.17
N LEU A 169 -4.92 30.35 37.31
CA LEU A 169 -5.64 29.08 37.43
C LEU A 169 -6.85 28.97 36.48
N ARG A 170 -7.61 30.05 36.30
CA ARG A 170 -8.76 30.09 35.38
C ARG A 170 -8.33 29.99 33.91
N VAL A 171 -7.22 30.62 33.53
CA VAL A 171 -6.66 30.54 32.17
C VAL A 171 -6.12 29.14 31.87
N ILE A 172 -5.42 28.51 32.82
CA ILE A 172 -4.94 27.13 32.67
C ILE A 172 -6.12 26.16 32.53
N ALA A 173 -7.18 26.33 33.32
CA ALA A 173 -8.39 25.50 33.22
C ALA A 173 -9.11 25.66 31.87
N LEU A 174 -9.21 26.89 31.35
CA LEU A 174 -9.76 27.17 30.02
C LEU A 174 -8.89 26.57 28.90
N GLY A 175 -7.56 26.69 29.00
CA GLY A 175 -6.63 26.10 28.04
C GLY A 175 -6.71 24.57 28.04
N ALA A 176 -6.77 23.94 29.22
CA ALA A 176 -6.97 22.50 29.34
C ALA A 176 -8.30 22.07 28.70
N PHE A 177 -9.40 22.76 29.01
CA PHE A 177 -10.70 22.48 28.42
C PHE A 177 -10.68 22.53 26.89
N LEU A 178 -10.09 23.58 26.30
CA LEU A 178 -10.00 23.74 24.84
C LEU A 178 -9.15 22.64 24.18
N ILE A 179 -8.00 22.29 24.76
CA ILE A 179 -7.14 21.22 24.25
C ILE A 179 -7.90 19.88 24.24
N TYR A 180 -8.60 19.54 25.33
CA TYR A 180 -9.37 18.30 25.39
C TYR A 180 -10.57 18.29 24.43
N CYS A 181 -11.23 19.42 24.22
CA CYS A 181 -12.28 19.54 23.20
C CYS A 181 -11.76 19.32 21.77
N THR A 182 -10.55 19.77 21.46
CA THR A 182 -9.94 19.56 20.13
C THR A 182 -9.48 18.13 19.89
N VAL A 183 -9.02 17.43 20.93
CA VAL A 183 -8.58 16.02 20.85
C VAL A 183 -9.75 15.05 20.67
N SER A 184 -10.95 15.45 21.11
CA SER A 184 -12.15 14.60 21.03
C SER A 184 -12.94 14.74 19.72
N ARG A 185 -12.48 15.58 18.78
CA ARG A 185 -13.08 15.79 17.46
C ARG A 185 -12.21 15.15 16.38
#